data_AF-A0A6C0B3G6-F1
#
_entry.id   AF-A0A6C0B3G6-F1
#
_cell.length_a   1.000
_cell.length_b   1.000
_cell.length_c   1.000
_cell.angle_alpha   90.00
_cell.angle_beta   90.00
_cell.angle_gamma   90.00
#
_symmetry.space_group_name_H-M   'P 1'
#
loop_
_entity.id
_entity.type
_entity.pdbx_description
1 polymer ?
#
loop_
_entity_poly.entity_id
_entity_poly.type
_entity_poly.pdbx_seq_one_letter_code
_entity_poly.pdbx_strand_id
1 'polypeptide(L)'
;MYTFLKNILENMYNFNAVADTRFYYLSLIEEDDGWSIHGLWPQNSKTDYPQFCHDVTFDISLLNPIMTSLKKNWRSDRGPDDIFWEHEWKKHGSCMFNGANEFNYFNTTLALFELVNKEGIIDKYKKGSNALIPFDLNFTIIN
;
A
#
# COMPACT_ATOMS: atom_id res chain seq x y z
N MET A 1 -28.59 -14.42 39.81
CA MET A 1 -27.61 -15.24 39.05
C MET A 1 -27.50 -14.79 37.58
N TYR A 2 -28.60 -14.43 36.91
CA TYR A 2 -28.59 -13.94 35.52
C TYR A 2 -27.88 -12.59 35.28
N THR A 3 -27.99 -11.65 36.20
CA THR A 3 -27.39 -10.29 36.05
C THR A 3 -25.86 -10.30 36.11
N PHE A 4 -25.27 -11.23 36.88
CA PHE A 4 -23.82 -11.35 37.02
C PHE A 4 -23.19 -11.95 35.75
N LEU A 5 -23.83 -12.97 35.16
CA LEU A 5 -23.42 -13.55 33.88
C LEU A 5 -23.58 -12.57 32.70
N LYS A 6 -24.62 -11.72 32.72
CA LYS A 6 -24.82 -10.69 31.68
C LYS A 6 -23.74 -9.61 31.73
N ASN A 7 -23.35 -9.15 32.92
CA ASN A 7 -22.22 -8.22 33.08
C ASN A 7 -20.87 -8.85 32.71
N ILE A 8 -20.66 -10.15 32.93
CA ILE A 8 -19.45 -10.84 32.48
C ILE A 8 -19.45 -10.93 30.95
N LEU A 9 -20.57 -11.28 30.30
CA LEU A 9 -20.67 -11.31 28.84
C LEU A 9 -20.48 -9.91 28.24
N GLU A 10 -21.14 -8.87 28.77
CA GLU A 10 -20.95 -7.49 28.31
C GLU A 10 -19.51 -6.98 28.52
N ASN A 11 -18.83 -7.40 29.60
CA ASN A 11 -17.39 -7.10 29.80
C ASN A 11 -16.44 -7.96 28.95
N MET A 12 -16.85 -9.17 28.54
CA MET A 12 -16.10 -10.00 27.58
C MET A 12 -16.27 -9.49 26.14
N TYR A 13 -17.42 -8.89 25.80
CA TYR A 13 -17.64 -8.17 24.54
C TYR A 13 -17.02 -6.77 24.53
N ASN A 14 -16.79 -6.16 25.70
CA ASN A 14 -15.98 -4.95 25.89
C ASN A 14 -14.49 -5.23 26.15
N PHE A 15 -14.03 -6.46 25.88
CA PHE A 15 -12.60 -6.73 25.74
C PHE A 15 -12.13 -6.04 24.46
N ASN A 16 -11.79 -4.75 24.59
CA ASN A 16 -11.26 -3.84 23.57
C ASN A 16 -10.95 -4.58 22.27
N ALA A 17 -11.88 -4.55 21.31
CA ALA A 17 -11.50 -4.86 19.94
C ALA A 17 -10.38 -3.87 19.63
N VAL A 18 -9.14 -4.37 19.62
CA VAL A 18 -7.98 -3.55 19.30
C VAL A 18 -8.31 -2.99 17.93
N ALA A 19 -8.50 -1.67 17.86
CA ALA A 19 -8.84 -1.01 16.61
C ALA A 19 -7.79 -1.44 15.59
N ASP A 20 -8.23 -1.96 14.45
CA ASP A 20 -7.31 -2.38 13.40
C ASP A 20 -6.58 -1.13 12.90
N THR A 21 -5.30 -1.02 13.25
CA THR A 21 -4.47 0.14 12.91
C THR A 21 -3.82 -0.01 11.55
N ARG A 22 -4.09 -1.10 10.83
CA ARG A 22 -3.47 -1.40 9.54
C ARG A 22 -4.09 -0.59 8.41
N PHE A 23 -3.24 -0.17 7.48
CA PHE A 23 -3.63 0.55 6.27
C PHE A 23 -2.50 0.46 5.24
N TYR A 24 -2.65 1.10 4.08
CA TYR A 24 -1.60 1.22 3.07
C TYR A 24 -1.27 2.69 2.82
N TYR A 25 -0.01 3.00 2.55
CA TYR A 25 0.36 4.26 1.91
C TYR A 25 0.65 4.02 0.43
N LEU A 26 -0.07 4.71 -0.45
CA LEU A 26 0.43 4.96 -1.79
C LEU A 26 1.48 6.08 -1.69
N SER A 27 2.73 5.72 -1.90
CA SER A 27 3.87 6.63 -1.88
C SER A 27 4.18 7.09 -3.30
N LEU A 28 4.17 8.40 -3.49
CA LEU A 28 4.46 9.06 -4.76
C LEU A 28 5.65 10.00 -4.60
N ILE A 29 6.41 10.15 -5.68
CA ILE A 29 7.52 11.09 -5.79
C ILE A 29 7.27 12.05 -6.97
N GLU A 30 7.57 13.32 -6.77
CA GLU A 30 7.47 14.34 -7.80
C GLU A 30 8.74 14.33 -8.66
N GLU A 31 8.57 14.14 -9.96
CA GLU A 31 9.59 14.19 -11.01
C GLU A 31 9.32 15.38 -11.96
N ASP A 32 10.22 15.62 -12.91
CA ASP A 32 10.14 16.80 -13.81
C ASP A 32 8.87 16.83 -14.68
N ASP A 33 8.29 15.68 -15.00
CA ASP A 33 7.08 15.52 -15.83
C ASP A 33 5.82 15.15 -15.03
N GLY A 34 5.88 15.21 -13.69
CA GLY A 34 4.74 15.00 -12.80
C GLY A 34 5.01 13.97 -11.70
N TRP A 35 3.93 13.46 -11.11
CA TRP A 35 4.04 12.43 -10.07
C TRP A 35 4.35 11.07 -10.67
N SER A 36 5.23 10.33 -10.00
CA SER A 36 5.59 8.94 -10.28
C SER A 36 5.33 8.11 -9.03
N ILE A 37 4.99 6.83 -9.22
CA ILE A 37 4.80 5.87 -8.14
C ILE A 37 6.17 5.54 -7.56
N HIS A 38 6.29 5.65 -6.24
CA HIS A 38 7.39 5.07 -5.50
C HIS A 38 7.02 3.66 -5.02
N GLY A 39 5.83 3.50 -4.42
CA GLY A 39 5.31 2.19 -4.08
C GLY A 39 4.00 2.17 -3.29
N LEU A 40 3.49 0.97 -3.03
CA LEU A 40 2.32 0.74 -2.17
C LEU A 40 2.78 0.01 -0.90
N TRP A 41 2.71 0.69 0.24
CA TRP A 41 3.38 0.23 1.45
C TRP A 41 2.37 -0.14 2.54
N PRO A 42 2.24 -1.43 2.87
CA PRO A 42 1.50 -1.86 4.05
C PRO A 42 2.04 -1.19 5.32
N GLN A 43 1.15 -0.78 6.20
CA GLN A 43 1.46 -0.15 7.49
C GLN A 43 0.74 -0.94 8.59
N ASN A 44 1.44 -1.29 9.66
CA ASN A 44 0.80 -1.79 10.88
C ASN A 44 0.19 -0.65 11.69
N SER A 45 0.81 0.53 11.61
CA SER A 45 0.35 1.79 12.22
C SER A 45 1.02 2.98 11.53
N LYS A 46 0.71 4.22 11.95
CA LYS A 46 1.35 5.43 11.39
C LYS A 46 2.87 5.51 11.59
N THR A 47 3.42 4.70 12.50
CA THR A 47 4.83 4.72 12.88
C THR A 47 5.52 3.37 12.70
N ASP A 48 4.81 2.35 12.20
CA ASP A 48 5.34 1.00 12.05
C ASP A 48 4.86 0.38 10.73
N TYR A 49 5.81 -0.13 9.96
CA TYR A 49 5.54 -0.84 8.72
C TYR A 49 6.32 -2.15 8.67
N PRO A 50 5.66 -3.25 8.27
CA PRO A 50 6.35 -4.50 8.06
C PRO A 50 7.19 -4.45 6.77
N GLN A 51 8.26 -5.24 6.72
CA GLN A 51 9.14 -5.35 5.55
C GLN A 51 9.67 -6.77 5.40
N PHE A 52 9.88 -7.23 4.16
CA PHE A 52 10.42 -8.57 3.84
C PHE A 52 9.69 -9.69 4.59
N CYS A 53 8.36 -9.69 4.57
CA CYS A 53 7.54 -10.52 5.45
C CYS A 53 7.64 -12.02 5.20
N HIS A 54 7.94 -12.42 3.96
CA HIS A 54 8.24 -13.80 3.59
C HIS A 54 9.04 -13.83 2.30
N ASP A 55 9.70 -14.96 2.03
CA ASP A 55 10.47 -15.15 0.82
C ASP A 55 9.55 -15.20 -0.40
N VAL A 56 9.75 -14.26 -1.31
CA VAL A 56 9.06 -14.19 -2.61
C VAL A 56 10.08 -14.11 -3.74
N THR A 57 9.75 -14.73 -4.87
CA THR A 57 10.48 -14.56 -6.13
C THR A 57 9.96 -13.33 -6.87
N PHE A 58 10.78 -12.79 -7.77
CA PHE A 58 10.38 -11.77 -8.72
C PHE A 58 10.53 -12.31 -10.14
N ASP A 59 9.46 -12.28 -10.93
CA ASP A 59 9.45 -12.67 -12.34
C ASP A 59 8.79 -11.59 -13.19
N ILE A 60 9.63 -10.71 -13.73
CA ILE A 60 9.21 -9.58 -14.58
C ILE A 60 8.30 -9.99 -15.74
N SER A 61 8.36 -11.23 -16.22
CA SER A 61 7.50 -11.69 -17.32
C SER A 61 6.01 -11.71 -16.93
N LEU A 62 5.70 -11.85 -15.64
CA LEU A 62 4.34 -11.75 -15.10
C LEU A 62 3.76 -10.34 -15.26
N LEU A 63 4.62 -9.32 -15.38
CA LEU A 63 4.22 -7.92 -15.52
C LEU A 63 4.01 -7.49 -16.97
N ASN A 64 4.28 -8.36 -17.95
CA ASN A 64 4.08 -8.08 -19.38
C ASN A 64 2.73 -7.42 -19.72
N PRO A 65 1.58 -7.83 -19.14
CA PRO A 65 0.29 -7.20 -19.45
C PRO A 65 0.18 -5.73 -19.03
N ILE A 66 1.00 -5.27 -18.09
CA ILE A 66 0.95 -3.91 -17.51
C ILE A 66 2.28 -3.14 -17.68
N MET A 67 3.23 -3.70 -18.44
CA MET A 67 4.59 -3.17 -18.60
C MET A 67 4.63 -1.72 -19.12
N THR A 68 3.75 -1.37 -20.07
CA THR A 68 3.65 0.00 -20.58
C THR A 68 3.26 1.00 -19.48
N SER A 69 2.33 0.62 -18.60
CA SER A 69 1.88 1.46 -17.49
C SER A 69 2.96 1.58 -16.41
N LEU A 70 3.69 0.49 -16.14
CA LEU A 70 4.82 0.52 -15.21
C LEU A 70 5.93 1.47 -15.69
N LYS A 71 6.40 1.31 -16.92
CA LYS A 71 7.45 2.17 -17.50
C LYS A 71 7.06 3.65 -17.57
N LYS A 72 5.76 3.94 -17.66
CA LYS A 72 5.27 5.32 -17.69
C LYS A 72 5.19 5.93 -16.29
N ASN A 73 4.64 5.19 -15.33
CA ASN A 73 4.15 5.74 -14.07
C ASN A 73 4.94 5.30 -12.83
N TRP A 74 5.85 4.33 -12.95
CA TRP A 74 6.59 3.77 -11.82
C TRP A 74 8.07 3.63 -12.19
N ARG A 75 8.75 4.75 -12.33
CA ARG A 75 10.14 4.81 -12.80
C ARG A 75 11.13 4.86 -11.64
N SER A 76 12.30 4.32 -11.85
CA SER A 76 13.42 4.40 -10.91
C SER A 76 14.20 5.70 -11.07
N ASP A 77 14.59 6.33 -9.96
CA ASP A 77 15.41 7.55 -9.93
C ASP A 77 16.93 7.27 -9.97
N ARG A 78 17.34 6.03 -9.68
CA ARG A 78 18.76 5.68 -9.37
C ARG A 78 19.30 4.48 -10.14
N GLY A 79 18.54 3.91 -11.07
CA GLY A 79 18.98 2.72 -11.79
C GLY A 79 17.89 2.08 -12.64
N PRO A 80 18.08 0.81 -13.05
CA PRO A 80 17.09 0.08 -13.84
C PRO A 80 15.75 -0.08 -13.11
N ASP A 81 14.66 0.10 -13.85
CA ASP A 81 13.30 0.01 -13.30
C ASP A 81 13.00 -1.38 -12.72
N ASP A 82 13.48 -2.46 -13.36
CA ASP A 82 13.23 -3.84 -12.94
C ASP A 82 13.84 -4.17 -11.57
N ILE A 83 15.05 -3.66 -11.29
CA ILE A 83 15.69 -3.78 -9.98
C ILE A 83 14.91 -3.02 -8.91
N PHE A 84 14.36 -1.84 -9.26
CA PHE A 84 13.53 -1.07 -8.34
C PHE A 84 12.19 -1.77 -8.07
N TRP A 85 11.53 -2.28 -9.10
CA TRP A 85 10.29 -3.05 -8.95
C TRP A 85 10.50 -4.32 -8.13
N GLU A 86 11.60 -5.05 -8.37
CA GLU A 86 11.98 -6.20 -7.55
C GLU A 86 12.12 -5.82 -6.07
N HIS A 87 12.76 -4.68 -5.78
CA HIS A 87 12.90 -4.17 -4.41
C HIS A 87 11.53 -3.90 -3.77
N GLU A 88 10.66 -3.15 -4.45
CA GLU A 88 9.34 -2.80 -3.94
C GLU A 88 8.47 -4.05 -3.71
N TRP A 89 8.52 -5.01 -4.62
CA TRP A 89 7.81 -6.28 -4.47
C TRP A 89 8.33 -7.08 -3.27
N LYS A 90 9.65 -7.31 -3.18
CA LYS A 90 10.23 -8.12 -2.09
C LYS A 90 10.07 -7.47 -0.73
N LYS A 91 10.25 -6.15 -0.64
CA LYS A 91 10.21 -5.42 0.63
C LYS A 91 8.79 -5.15 1.10
N HIS A 92 7.94 -4.63 0.22
CA HIS A 92 6.60 -4.13 0.57
C HIS A 92 5.49 -5.04 0.07
N GLY A 93 5.60 -5.55 -1.17
CA GLY A 93 4.64 -6.47 -1.75
C GLY A 93 4.50 -7.80 -0.98
N SER A 94 5.61 -8.35 -0.47
CA SER A 94 5.60 -9.53 0.42
C SER A 94 4.79 -9.33 1.71
N CYS A 95 4.44 -8.09 2.05
CA CYS A 95 3.71 -7.73 3.27
C CYS A 95 2.23 -7.37 3.04
N MET A 96 1.71 -7.54 1.82
CA MET A 96 0.32 -7.21 1.49
C MET A 96 -0.67 -8.01 2.35
N PHE A 97 -1.62 -7.32 3.00
CA PHE A 97 -2.56 -7.96 3.94
C PHE A 97 -3.62 -8.84 3.27
N ASN A 98 -3.79 -8.70 1.95
CA ASN A 98 -4.76 -9.46 1.15
C ASN A 98 -4.16 -10.68 0.44
N GLY A 99 -2.88 -11.00 0.68
CA GLY A 99 -2.20 -12.11 0.00
C GLY A 99 -2.03 -11.89 -1.50
N ALA A 100 -1.88 -10.63 -1.94
CA ALA A 100 -1.60 -10.30 -3.33
C ALA A 100 -0.36 -11.05 -3.85
N ASN A 101 -0.44 -11.54 -5.08
CA ASN A 101 0.74 -11.97 -5.83
C ASN A 101 1.43 -10.77 -6.49
N GLU A 102 2.56 -11.01 -7.13
CA GLU A 102 3.37 -9.99 -7.80
C GLU A 102 2.53 -9.13 -8.77
N PHE A 103 1.80 -9.76 -9.69
CA PHE A 103 0.97 -9.04 -10.65
C PHE A 103 -0.09 -8.17 -9.97
N ASN A 104 -0.79 -8.70 -8.96
CA ASN A 104 -1.84 -7.99 -8.24
C ASN A 104 -1.26 -6.77 -7.49
N TYR A 105 -0.08 -6.89 -6.88
CA TYR A 105 0.59 -5.77 -6.22
C TYR A 105 0.82 -4.59 -7.17
N PHE A 106 1.44 -4.85 -8.32
CA PHE A 106 1.73 -3.80 -9.31
C PHE A 106 0.45 -3.24 -9.94
N ASN A 107 -0.47 -4.12 -10.36
CA ASN A 107 -1.71 -3.72 -11.00
C ASN A 107 -2.62 -2.89 -10.08
N THR A 108 -2.74 -3.29 -8.80
CA THR A 108 -3.49 -2.51 -7.80
C THR A 108 -2.85 -1.15 -7.57
N THR A 109 -1.52 -1.08 -7.43
CA THR A 109 -0.84 0.20 -7.21
C THR A 109 -1.04 1.16 -8.37
N LEU A 110 -0.95 0.67 -9.62
CA LEU A 110 -1.26 1.46 -10.81
C LEU A 110 -2.71 1.97 -10.82
N ALA A 111 -3.67 1.13 -10.45
CA ALA A 111 -5.08 1.53 -10.37
C ALA A 111 -5.32 2.60 -9.30
N LEU A 112 -4.65 2.49 -8.14
CA LEU A 112 -4.73 3.51 -7.09
C LEU A 112 -4.09 4.83 -7.53
N PHE A 113 -2.96 4.76 -8.24
CA PHE A 113 -2.33 5.94 -8.82
C PHE A 113 -3.24 6.65 -9.84
N GLU A 114 -3.89 5.90 -10.73
CA GLU A 114 -4.87 6.46 -11.67
C GLU A 114 -6.05 7.12 -10.92
N LEU A 115 -6.56 6.46 -9.88
CA LEU A 115 -7.63 7.00 -9.04
C LEU A 115 -7.24 8.34 -8.42
N VAL A 116 -6.09 8.43 -7.73
CA VAL A 116 -5.71 9.68 -7.03
C VAL A 116 -5.41 10.84 -7.99
N ASN A 117 -4.93 10.53 -9.20
CA ASN A 117 -4.78 11.52 -10.26
C ASN A 117 -6.14 12.02 -10.75
N LYS A 118 -7.08 11.10 -11.02
CA LYS A 118 -8.43 11.45 -11.47
C LYS A 118 -9.18 12.29 -10.44
N GLU A 119 -9.04 11.98 -9.17
CA GLU A 119 -9.66 12.73 -8.07
C GLU A 119 -8.93 14.06 -7.76
N GLY A 120 -7.72 14.27 -8.28
CA GLY A 120 -6.95 15.50 -8.06
C GLY A 120 -6.54 15.71 -6.60
N ILE A 121 -6.28 14.64 -5.85
CA ILE A 121 -6.05 14.71 -4.39
C ILE A 121 -4.59 14.63 -3.98
N ILE A 122 -3.65 14.45 -4.90
CA ILE A 122 -2.24 14.22 -4.56
C ILE A 122 -1.68 15.40 -3.75
N ASP A 123 -2.00 16.64 -4.13
CA ASP A 123 -1.52 17.85 -3.46
C ASP A 123 -1.99 17.98 -2.00
N LYS A 124 -3.14 17.36 -1.63
CA LYS A 124 -3.61 17.28 -0.23
C LYS A 124 -2.58 16.57 0.67
N TYR A 125 -1.84 15.61 0.11
CA TYR A 125 -0.92 14.74 0.86
C TYR A 125 0.56 15.05 0.59
N LYS A 126 0.85 16.12 -0.16
CA LYS A 126 2.20 16.54 -0.52
C LYS A 126 3.02 17.01 0.70
N LYS A 127 4.26 16.54 0.79
CA LYS A 127 5.30 16.94 1.75
C LYS A 127 6.64 17.01 1.03
N GLY A 128 7.03 18.21 0.62
CA GLY A 128 8.17 18.40 -0.28
C GLY A 128 7.88 17.72 -1.63
N SER A 129 8.84 16.97 -2.14
CA SER A 129 8.71 16.20 -3.40
C SER A 129 8.06 14.83 -3.22
N ASN A 130 7.44 14.55 -2.06
CA ASN A 130 6.78 13.26 -1.80
C ASN A 130 5.30 13.46 -1.47
N ALA A 131 4.48 12.45 -1.71
CA ALA A 131 3.11 12.38 -1.20
C ALA A 131 2.81 10.98 -0.64
N LEU A 132 2.15 10.91 0.52
CA LEU A 132 1.74 9.65 1.16
C LEU A 132 0.23 9.63 1.31
N ILE A 133 -0.46 8.96 0.40
CA ILE A 133 -1.93 8.87 0.38
C ILE A 133 -2.36 7.61 1.14
N PRO A 134 -3.09 7.72 2.26
CA PRO A 134 -3.51 6.57 3.05
C PRO A 134 -4.76 5.91 2.45
N PHE A 135 -4.73 4.59 2.35
CA PHE A 135 -5.83 3.73 1.92
C PHE A 135 -6.12 2.68 3.01
N ASP A 136 -7.39 2.41 3.27
CA ASP A 136 -7.78 1.32 4.16
C ASP A 136 -7.52 -0.07 3.54
N LEU A 137 -7.87 -1.12 4.27
CA LEU A 137 -7.66 -2.51 3.82
C LEU A 137 -8.48 -2.89 2.57
N ASN A 138 -9.47 -2.08 2.21
CA ASN A 138 -10.31 -2.24 1.01
C ASN A 138 -9.92 -1.24 -0.09
N PHE A 139 -8.78 -0.57 0.03
CA PHE A 139 -8.32 0.45 -0.91
C PHE A 139 -9.27 1.65 -1.06
N THR A 140 -9.95 2.03 0.02
CA THR A 140 -10.67 3.30 0.13
C THR A 140 -9.80 4.36 0.80
N ILE A 141 -9.79 5.58 0.28
CA ILE A 141 -8.99 6.68 0.84
C ILE A 141 -9.42 6.98 2.28
N ILE A 142 -8.45 7.04 3.20
CA ILE A 142 -8.65 7.47 4.58
C ILE A 142 -8.52 8.99 4.63
N ASN A 143 -9.58 9.71 5.03
CA ASN A 143 -9.62 11.17 4.96
C ASN A 143 -9.01 11.90 6.15
#